data_AF-R6ICZ9-F1
#
_entry.id   AF-R6ICZ9-F1
#
_cell.length_a   1.000
_cell.length_b   1.000
_cell.length_c   1.000
_cell.angle_alpha   90.00
_cell.angle_beta   90.00
_cell.angle_gamma   90.00
#
_symmetry.space_group_name_H-M   'P 1'
#
loop_
_entity.id
_entity.type
_entity.pdbx_description
1 polymer ?
#
loop_
_entity_poly.entity_id
_entity_poly.type
_entity_poly.pdbx_seq_one_letter_code
_entity_poly.pdbx_strand_id
1 'polypeptide(L)'
;MKRVLLMVFSIILILACIFGLFACVAGVRDVLNINDYKSADAAFARENLETARAGIAQLKENEETYLTGVGTYTDGLSQYTKGLSDYAAGKATLAAGEKTLAEGYAAYEAGKKKLAEGQATIDANTQAYNEGKEKLAKIEPLLPYLNQYVQFRDGTIAKLPGFDSAQVWFVSVVRPIASKMGLNIPADVTDFPAYINQMVADGKAQLKAYEDGLAELEAGKKQLAEAEKQLAEGEAKLAAGRQDLAAGANKLATAKGQLEDGKAQLSVFEQGEITLAEGARSLFEGMQPCFSFYGGEQTVKSLPEYLAIEFGLEIPDNLIVKEDGRAHVNEEAYEAFGEYVISNMYKVDENGAVVEKNGYPMLDLKKCEILCDKAEQYLQDQEADIKSEVYVRIGMYVALAVAAVLGIIAGIFGIVAAVNGSKRTGKTLSLIAAIMAVAVLVTGLVTKFHDYVYTIRVDSAGNYVGETAAKLDFVPVQEYTGSLHLTAICVLAGAAILGVIFAFIASKAAKDKEAALAAAAAEDNDEDVGYTPEAYAAAYAAAEAAIAAAAAEKAAAASAQAADETVIEAEQPAPEASDDETVKE
;
A
#
# COMPACT_ATOMS: atom_id res chain seq x y z
N MET A 1 2.18 -71.54 43.17
CA MET A 1 1.87 -70.10 43.20
C MET A 1 3.08 -69.21 42.90
N LYS A 2 4.18 -69.27 43.66
CA LYS A 2 5.34 -68.35 43.50
C LYS A 2 6.06 -68.39 42.13
N ARG A 3 6.19 -69.57 41.50
CA ARG A 3 6.83 -69.71 40.16
C ARG A 3 5.95 -69.18 39.02
N VAL A 4 4.65 -69.46 39.07
CA VAL A 4 3.68 -68.98 38.07
C VAL A 4 3.58 -67.45 38.11
N LEU A 5 3.56 -66.85 39.31
CA LEU A 5 3.58 -65.40 39.47
C LEU A 5 4.87 -64.77 38.92
N LEU A 6 6.05 -65.33 39.22
CA LEU A 6 7.31 -64.84 38.62
C LEU A 6 7.24 -64.86 37.09
N MET A 7 6.79 -65.96 36.50
CA MET A 7 6.66 -66.09 35.04
C MET A 7 5.69 -65.06 34.43
N VAL A 8 4.51 -64.88 35.04
CA VAL A 8 3.51 -63.90 34.58
C VAL A 8 4.06 -62.46 34.66
N PHE A 9 4.65 -62.07 35.79
CA PHE A 9 5.21 -60.72 35.94
C PHE A 9 6.46 -60.49 35.09
N SER A 10 7.24 -61.53 34.80
CA SER A 10 8.33 -61.45 33.83
C SER A 10 7.84 -61.25 32.39
N ILE A 11 6.72 -61.87 32.00
CA ILE A 11 6.08 -61.62 30.70
C ILE A 11 5.53 -60.19 30.64
N ILE A 12 4.86 -59.72 31.70
CA ILE A 12 4.35 -58.34 31.78
C ILE A 12 5.50 -57.34 31.66
N LEU A 13 6.64 -57.58 32.33
CA LEU A 13 7.83 -56.75 32.21
C LEU A 13 8.36 -56.71 30.77
N ILE A 14 8.48 -57.87 30.10
CA ILE A 14 8.94 -57.93 28.71
C ILE A 14 8.00 -57.14 27.79
N LEU A 15 6.67 -57.31 27.93
CA LEU A 15 5.68 -56.58 27.13
C LEU A 15 5.74 -55.07 27.37
N ALA A 16 5.89 -54.64 28.62
CA ALA A 16 6.07 -53.23 28.98
C ALA A 16 7.35 -52.65 28.38
N CYS A 17 8.45 -53.42 28.37
CA CYS A 17 9.69 -53.02 27.73
C CYS A 17 9.58 -52.92 26.20
N ILE A 18 8.88 -53.85 25.54
CA ILE A 18 8.66 -53.79 24.09
C ILE A 18 7.83 -52.56 23.73
N PHE A 19 6.76 -52.28 24.50
CA PHE A 19 5.99 -51.05 24.36
C PHE A 19 6.85 -49.80 24.59
N GLY A 20 7.72 -49.82 25.61
CA GLY A 20 8.69 -48.77 25.86
C GLY A 20 9.63 -48.50 24.69
N LEU A 21 10.21 -49.54 24.08
CA LEU A 21 11.07 -49.42 22.92
C LEU A 21 10.33 -48.87 21.69
N PHE A 22 9.10 -49.33 21.45
CA PHE A 22 8.26 -48.78 20.39
C PHE A 22 7.98 -47.29 20.62
N ALA A 23 7.59 -46.92 21.84
CA ALA A 23 7.34 -45.53 22.21
C ALA A 23 8.60 -44.65 22.09
N CYS A 24 9.79 -45.19 22.36
CA CYS A 24 11.05 -44.48 22.10
C CYS A 24 11.25 -44.18 20.61
N VAL A 25 11.07 -45.19 19.75
CA VAL A 25 11.28 -45.01 18.29
C VAL A 25 10.25 -44.05 17.70
N ALA A 26 8.97 -44.24 18.02
CA ALA A 26 7.91 -43.34 17.58
C ALA A 26 8.14 -41.92 18.10
N GLY A 27 8.42 -41.78 19.40
CA GLY A 27 8.58 -40.48 20.03
C GLY A 27 9.84 -39.72 19.61
N VAL A 28 10.94 -40.40 19.24
CA VAL A 28 12.12 -39.75 18.63
C VAL A 28 11.76 -39.21 17.25
N ARG A 29 11.03 -39.99 16.44
CA ARG A 29 10.59 -39.55 15.11
C ARG A 29 9.68 -38.32 15.20
N ASP A 30 8.70 -38.34 16.10
CA ASP A 30 7.77 -37.22 16.27
C ASP A 30 8.51 -35.93 16.63
N VAL A 31 9.46 -35.98 17.57
CA VAL A 31 10.19 -34.76 17.99
C VAL A 31 11.15 -34.24 16.92
N LEU A 32 11.76 -35.13 16.13
CA LEU A 32 12.63 -34.73 15.03
C LEU A 32 11.82 -34.10 13.90
N ASN A 33 10.64 -34.63 13.58
CA ASN A 33 9.75 -34.04 12.58
C ASN A 33 9.33 -32.61 12.94
N ILE A 34 9.03 -32.34 14.22
CA ILE A 34 8.70 -30.99 14.70
C ILE A 34 9.89 -30.05 14.56
N ASN A 35 11.08 -30.51 14.94
CA ASN A 35 12.31 -29.73 14.79
C ASN A 35 12.57 -29.37 13.32
N ASP A 36 12.46 -30.35 12.42
CA ASP A 36 12.69 -30.16 11.00
C ASP A 36 11.65 -29.21 10.39
N TYR A 37 10.37 -29.38 10.75
CA TYR A 37 9.28 -28.50 10.33
C TYR A 37 9.53 -27.05 10.77
N LYS A 38 9.81 -26.82 12.05
CA LYS A 38 10.02 -25.47 12.59
C LYS A 38 11.30 -24.82 12.11
N SER A 39 12.35 -25.61 11.88
CA SER A 39 13.59 -25.10 11.26
C SER A 39 13.35 -24.65 9.82
N ALA A 40 12.55 -25.41 9.05
CA ALA A 40 12.18 -25.04 7.68
C ALA A 40 11.27 -23.79 7.64
N ASP A 41 10.30 -23.71 8.55
CA ASP A 41 9.39 -22.56 8.70
C ASP A 41 10.17 -21.28 9.08
N ALA A 42 11.11 -21.39 10.02
CA ALA A 42 11.99 -20.28 10.40
C ALA A 42 12.91 -19.85 9.24
N ALA A 43 13.47 -20.78 8.48
CA ALA A 43 14.27 -20.44 7.29
C ALA A 43 13.45 -19.68 6.23
N PHE A 44 12.22 -20.12 5.98
CA PHE A 44 11.30 -19.42 5.06
C PHE A 44 10.92 -18.03 5.58
N ALA A 45 10.62 -17.90 6.87
CA ALA A 45 10.33 -16.60 7.48
C ALA A 45 11.53 -15.64 7.34
N ARG A 46 12.78 -16.12 7.51
CA ARG A 46 13.99 -15.30 7.34
C ARG A 46 14.16 -14.76 5.91
N GLU A 47 13.92 -15.58 4.89
CA GLU A 47 13.95 -15.14 3.49
C GLU A 47 12.96 -14.00 3.22
N ASN A 48 11.74 -14.13 3.77
CA ASN A 48 10.73 -13.07 3.66
C ASN A 48 11.10 -11.82 4.48
N LEU A 49 11.74 -11.99 5.64
CA LEU A 49 12.25 -10.86 6.43
C LEU A 49 13.38 -10.11 5.70
N GLU A 50 14.25 -10.79 4.97
CA GLU A 50 15.26 -10.13 4.11
C GLU A 50 14.58 -9.29 3.03
N THR A 51 13.54 -9.83 2.39
CA THR A 51 12.74 -9.09 1.40
C THR A 51 12.05 -7.87 2.04
N ALA A 52 11.46 -8.03 3.23
CA ALA A 52 10.83 -6.94 3.96
C ALA A 52 11.84 -5.85 4.34
N ARG A 53 13.04 -6.22 4.81
CA ARG A 53 14.13 -5.28 5.13
C ARG A 53 14.57 -4.49 3.90
N ALA A 54 14.72 -5.16 2.75
CA ALA A 54 15.04 -4.50 1.49
C ALA A 54 13.93 -3.51 1.07
N GLY A 55 12.65 -3.90 1.19
CA GLY A 55 11.52 -3.03 0.93
C GLY A 55 11.46 -1.81 1.85
N ILE A 56 11.70 -2.00 3.15
CA ILE A 56 11.78 -0.89 4.13
C ILE A 56 12.92 0.06 3.80
N ALA A 57 14.09 -0.45 3.42
CA ALA A 57 15.23 0.37 3.01
C ALA A 57 14.88 1.20 1.77
N GLN A 58 14.26 0.59 0.76
CA GLN A 58 13.80 1.29 -0.45
C GLN A 58 12.75 2.36 -0.13
N LEU A 59 11.79 2.08 0.77
CA LEU A 59 10.83 3.09 1.23
C LEU A 59 11.55 4.25 1.93
N LYS A 60 12.51 3.97 2.82
CA LYS A 60 13.26 5.04 3.50
C LYS A 60 14.03 5.94 2.53
N GLU A 61 14.72 5.36 1.56
CA GLU A 61 15.46 6.12 0.55
C GLU A 61 14.54 7.00 -0.30
N ASN A 62 13.31 6.55 -0.56
CA ASN A 62 12.35 7.25 -1.40
C ASN A 62 11.39 8.15 -0.62
N GLU A 63 11.39 8.14 0.71
CA GLU A 63 10.44 8.89 1.53
C GLU A 63 10.51 10.41 1.27
N GLU A 64 11.71 10.99 1.27
CA GLU A 64 11.87 12.44 1.00
C GLU A 64 11.40 12.81 -0.41
N THR A 65 11.68 11.92 -1.38
CA THR A 65 11.21 12.06 -2.77
C THR A 65 9.70 12.01 -2.85
N TYR A 66 9.06 11.09 -2.12
CA TYR A 66 7.61 10.99 -2.02
C TYR A 66 7.01 12.26 -1.41
N LEU A 67 7.53 12.73 -0.26
CA LEU A 67 7.05 13.94 0.41
C LEU A 67 7.16 15.20 -0.48
N THR A 68 8.28 15.35 -1.17
CA THR A 68 8.50 16.42 -2.16
C THR A 68 7.56 16.27 -3.35
N GLY A 69 7.34 15.03 -3.81
CA GLY A 69 6.40 14.68 -4.87
C GLY A 69 4.96 15.05 -4.51
N VAL A 70 4.50 14.77 -3.29
CA VAL A 70 3.17 15.13 -2.80
C VAL A 70 2.98 16.65 -2.82
N GLY A 71 4.00 17.41 -2.37
CA GLY A 71 3.98 18.87 -2.45
C GLY A 71 3.86 19.37 -3.89
N THR A 72 4.71 18.85 -4.78
CA THR A 72 4.71 19.20 -6.21
C THR A 72 3.39 18.86 -6.88
N TYR A 73 2.82 17.70 -6.58
CA TYR A 73 1.52 17.26 -7.10
C TYR A 73 0.39 18.18 -6.63
N THR A 74 0.38 18.54 -5.34
CA THR A 74 -0.62 19.44 -4.75
C THR A 74 -0.55 20.84 -5.38
N ASP A 75 0.65 21.38 -5.53
CA ASP A 75 0.89 22.66 -6.19
C ASP A 75 0.45 22.61 -7.67
N GLY A 76 0.80 21.52 -8.36
CA GLY A 76 0.38 21.27 -9.74
C GLY A 76 -1.15 21.22 -9.88
N LEU A 77 -1.85 20.58 -8.93
CA LEU A 77 -3.31 20.49 -8.94
C LEU A 77 -3.96 21.87 -8.73
N SER A 78 -3.39 22.68 -7.84
CA SER A 78 -3.79 24.08 -7.63
C SER A 78 -3.59 24.92 -8.89
N GLN A 79 -2.41 24.81 -9.53
CA GLN A 79 -2.10 25.51 -10.77
C GLN A 79 -3.01 25.07 -11.93
N TYR A 80 -3.27 23.78 -12.06
CA TYR A 80 -4.19 23.23 -13.08
C TYR A 80 -5.61 23.77 -12.88
N THR A 81 -6.10 23.78 -11.64
CA THR A 81 -7.42 24.32 -11.29
C THR A 81 -7.53 25.81 -11.63
N LYS A 82 -6.50 26.59 -11.27
CA LYS A 82 -6.42 28.00 -11.64
C LYS A 82 -6.39 28.18 -13.16
N GLY A 83 -5.60 27.37 -13.87
CA GLY A 83 -5.53 27.38 -15.33
C GLY A 83 -6.86 27.09 -16.01
N LEU A 84 -7.66 26.16 -15.48
CA LEU A 84 -9.01 25.89 -15.97
C LEU A 84 -9.92 27.12 -15.85
N SER A 85 -9.85 27.81 -14.71
CA SER A 85 -10.57 29.08 -14.49
C SER A 85 -10.11 30.17 -15.46
N ASP A 86 -8.79 30.36 -15.61
CA ASP A 86 -8.21 31.36 -16.52
C ASP A 86 -8.60 31.07 -17.98
N TYR A 87 -8.60 29.79 -18.39
CA TYR A 87 -9.04 29.36 -19.73
C TYR A 87 -10.53 29.62 -19.97
N ALA A 88 -11.39 29.40 -18.96
CA ALA A 88 -12.81 29.72 -19.04
C ALA A 88 -13.04 31.24 -19.17
N ALA A 89 -12.32 32.06 -18.39
CA ALA A 89 -12.37 33.51 -18.47
C ALA A 89 -11.89 34.02 -19.84
N GLY A 90 -10.83 33.43 -20.39
CA GLY A 90 -10.35 33.71 -21.75
C GLY A 90 -11.41 33.43 -22.81
N LYS A 91 -12.14 32.30 -22.71
CA LYS A 91 -13.25 31.97 -23.63
C LYS A 91 -14.37 33.01 -23.58
N ALA A 92 -14.75 33.43 -22.37
CA ALA A 92 -15.77 34.47 -22.19
C ALA A 92 -15.32 35.83 -22.79
N THR A 93 -14.05 36.18 -22.60
CA THR A 93 -13.46 37.43 -23.13
C THR A 93 -13.44 37.43 -24.65
N LEU A 94 -13.04 36.30 -25.26
CA LEU A 94 -13.07 36.14 -26.72
C LEU A 94 -14.49 36.32 -27.28
N ALA A 95 -15.49 35.66 -26.67
CA ALA A 95 -16.88 35.78 -27.10
C ALA A 95 -17.42 37.22 -26.98
N ALA A 96 -17.06 37.93 -25.91
CA ALA A 96 -17.43 39.35 -25.74
C ALA A 96 -16.77 40.24 -26.81
N GLY A 97 -15.50 39.98 -27.14
CA GLY A 97 -14.80 40.68 -28.21
C GLY A 97 -15.39 40.40 -29.59
N GLU A 98 -15.77 39.16 -29.89
CA GLU A 98 -16.47 38.77 -31.14
C GLU A 98 -17.78 39.54 -31.29
N LYS A 99 -18.57 39.64 -30.21
CA LYS A 99 -19.79 40.45 -30.19
C LYS A 99 -19.51 41.93 -30.44
N THR A 100 -18.49 42.48 -29.80
CA THR A 100 -18.10 43.89 -29.96
C THR A 100 -17.66 44.19 -31.40
N LEU A 101 -16.91 43.28 -32.02
CA LEU A 101 -16.50 43.41 -33.42
C LEU A 101 -17.71 43.37 -34.36
N ALA A 102 -18.68 42.49 -34.12
CA ALA A 102 -19.91 42.42 -34.91
C ALA A 102 -20.74 43.72 -34.80
N GLU A 103 -20.85 44.29 -33.59
CA GLU A 103 -21.50 45.59 -33.37
C GLU A 103 -20.75 46.72 -34.08
N GLY A 104 -19.41 46.70 -34.06
CA GLY A 104 -18.57 47.64 -34.81
C GLY A 104 -18.82 47.59 -36.32
N TYR A 105 -18.89 46.38 -36.90
CA TYR A 105 -19.18 46.20 -38.32
C TYR A 105 -20.57 46.74 -38.69
N ALA A 106 -21.58 46.49 -37.85
CA ALA A 106 -22.91 47.06 -38.05
C ALA A 106 -22.91 48.59 -38.00
N ALA A 107 -22.14 49.19 -37.09
CA ALA A 107 -21.97 50.64 -37.01
C ALA A 107 -21.23 51.23 -38.23
N TYR A 108 -20.19 50.56 -38.71
CA TYR A 108 -19.44 50.95 -39.91
C TYR A 108 -20.34 50.97 -41.15
N GLU A 109 -21.13 49.91 -41.38
CA GLU A 109 -22.09 49.84 -42.50
C GLU A 109 -23.18 50.91 -42.40
N ALA A 110 -23.71 51.17 -41.20
CA ALA A 110 -24.64 52.27 -40.98
C ALA A 110 -24.00 53.63 -41.28
N GLY A 111 -22.73 53.82 -40.93
CA GLY A 111 -21.93 55.01 -41.26
C GLY A 111 -21.77 55.21 -42.76
N LYS A 112 -21.49 54.15 -43.52
CA LYS A 112 -21.36 54.21 -44.99
C LYS A 112 -22.66 54.68 -45.63
N LYS A 113 -23.80 54.15 -45.16
CA LYS A 113 -25.12 54.55 -45.63
C LYS A 113 -25.38 56.03 -45.37
N LYS A 114 -25.11 56.52 -44.15
CA LYS A 114 -25.23 57.95 -43.81
C LYS A 114 -24.35 58.83 -44.68
N LEU A 115 -23.11 58.39 -44.96
CA LEU A 115 -22.19 59.13 -45.83
C LEU A 115 -22.75 59.26 -47.25
N ALA A 116 -23.31 58.19 -47.80
CA ALA A 116 -23.94 58.19 -49.12
C ALA A 116 -25.18 59.10 -49.17
N GLU A 117 -26.02 59.07 -48.13
CA GLU A 117 -27.18 59.96 -47.97
C GLU A 117 -26.75 61.44 -47.87
N GLY A 118 -25.68 61.72 -47.12
CA GLY A 118 -25.08 63.06 -47.02
C GLY A 118 -24.53 63.56 -48.36
N GLN A 119 -23.83 62.70 -49.10
CA GLN A 119 -23.35 63.03 -50.45
C GLN A 119 -24.51 63.36 -51.39
N ALA A 120 -25.56 62.53 -51.42
CA ALA A 120 -26.75 62.79 -52.24
C ALA A 120 -27.43 64.12 -51.87
N THR A 121 -27.41 64.49 -50.59
CA THR A 121 -27.94 65.78 -50.10
C THR A 121 -27.11 66.96 -50.60
N ILE A 122 -25.77 66.85 -50.59
CA ILE A 122 -24.87 67.87 -51.14
C ILE A 122 -25.08 68.01 -52.65
N ASP A 123 -25.18 66.89 -53.37
CA ASP A 123 -25.41 66.88 -54.82
C ASP A 123 -26.73 67.58 -55.17
N ALA A 124 -27.81 67.28 -54.43
CA ALA A 124 -29.11 67.94 -54.59
C ALA A 124 -29.05 69.45 -54.25
N ASN A 125 -28.29 69.83 -53.23
CA ASN A 125 -28.15 71.23 -52.80
C ASN A 125 -27.18 72.04 -53.66
N THR A 126 -26.42 71.40 -54.56
CA THR A 126 -25.46 72.07 -55.46
C THR A 126 -26.16 73.12 -56.32
N GLN A 127 -27.38 72.82 -56.80
CA GLN A 127 -28.17 73.80 -57.55
C GLN A 127 -28.54 75.00 -56.68
N ALA A 128 -29.06 74.77 -55.47
CA ALA A 128 -29.43 75.84 -54.53
C ALA A 128 -28.22 76.71 -54.12
N TYR A 129 -27.04 76.11 -53.99
CA TYR A 129 -25.77 76.82 -53.76
C TYR A 129 -25.42 77.75 -54.92
N ASN A 130 -25.48 77.26 -56.16
CA ASN A 130 -25.21 78.06 -57.35
C ASN A 130 -26.24 79.19 -57.51
N GLU A 131 -27.52 78.91 -57.26
CA GLU A 131 -28.59 79.92 -57.25
C GLU A 131 -28.37 80.98 -56.16
N GLY A 132 -27.98 80.57 -54.94
CA GLY A 132 -27.65 81.49 -53.85
C GLY A 132 -26.47 82.41 -54.20
N LYS A 133 -25.43 81.85 -54.85
CA LYS A 133 -24.26 82.61 -55.33
C LYS A 133 -24.66 83.63 -56.40
N GLU A 134 -25.49 83.21 -57.35
CA GLU A 134 -26.01 84.09 -58.40
C GLU A 134 -26.90 85.21 -57.84
N LYS A 135 -27.78 84.89 -56.87
CA LYS A 135 -28.59 85.88 -56.14
C LYS A 135 -27.71 86.93 -55.46
N LEU A 136 -26.69 86.52 -54.72
CA LEU A 136 -25.77 87.44 -54.05
C LEU A 136 -25.00 88.33 -55.04
N ALA A 137 -24.50 87.76 -56.14
CA ALA A 137 -23.82 88.53 -57.20
C ALA A 137 -24.73 89.57 -57.87
N LYS A 138 -26.03 89.28 -58.03
CA LYS A 138 -27.01 90.23 -58.58
C LYS A 138 -27.40 91.32 -57.58
N ILE A 139 -27.29 91.08 -56.28
CA ILE A 139 -27.61 92.05 -55.23
C ILE A 139 -26.46 93.04 -55.00
N GLU A 140 -25.21 92.61 -55.17
CA GLU A 140 -24.03 93.43 -54.89
C GLU A 140 -24.03 94.80 -55.60
N PRO A 141 -24.37 94.92 -56.90
CA PRO A 141 -24.49 96.21 -57.60
C PRO A 141 -25.64 97.10 -57.10
N LEU A 142 -26.61 96.53 -56.38
CA LEU A 142 -27.77 97.25 -55.84
C LEU A 142 -27.50 97.87 -54.46
N LEU A 143 -26.43 97.48 -53.77
CA LEU A 143 -26.09 97.98 -52.43
C LEU A 143 -25.89 99.51 -52.36
N PRO A 144 -25.23 100.19 -53.34
CA PRO A 144 -25.15 101.65 -53.34
C PRO A 144 -26.52 102.31 -53.44
N TYR A 145 -27.42 101.74 -54.24
CA TYR A 145 -28.79 102.24 -54.40
C TYR A 145 -29.65 101.96 -53.18
N LEU A 146 -29.42 100.86 -52.46
CA LEU A 146 -30.04 100.59 -51.17
C LEU A 146 -29.65 101.66 -50.14
N ASN A 147 -28.36 101.99 -50.03
CA ASN A 147 -27.89 103.05 -49.14
C ASN A 147 -28.51 104.40 -49.49
N GLN A 148 -28.60 104.72 -50.79
CA GLN A 148 -29.23 105.93 -51.29
C GLN A 148 -30.75 105.95 -51.02
N TYR A 149 -31.43 104.81 -51.12
CA TYR A 149 -32.84 104.66 -50.74
C TYR A 149 -33.06 104.99 -49.27
N VAL A 150 -32.23 104.41 -48.37
CA VAL A 150 -32.32 104.61 -46.92
C VAL A 150 -32.06 106.07 -46.57
N GLN A 151 -31.02 106.69 -47.14
CA GLN A 151 -30.71 108.11 -46.91
C GLN A 151 -31.83 109.06 -47.35
N PHE A 152 -32.54 108.72 -48.44
CA PHE A 152 -33.68 109.49 -48.93
C PHE A 152 -34.95 109.24 -48.11
N ARG A 153 -35.20 108.00 -47.70
CA ARG A 153 -36.34 107.63 -46.83
C ARG A 153 -36.23 108.29 -45.45
N ASP A 154 -35.03 108.28 -44.86
CA ASP A 154 -34.78 108.75 -43.49
C ASP A 154 -34.47 110.26 -43.40
N GLY A 155 -34.54 110.98 -44.53
CA GLY A 155 -34.51 112.44 -44.59
C GLY A 155 -33.12 113.10 -44.50
N THR A 156 -32.04 112.32 -44.49
CA THR A 156 -30.66 112.83 -44.45
C THR A 156 -30.18 113.51 -45.75
N ILE A 157 -30.88 113.28 -46.87
CA ILE A 157 -30.65 113.94 -48.16
C ILE A 157 -31.81 114.90 -48.46
N ALA A 158 -31.51 116.15 -48.81
CA ALA A 158 -32.52 117.09 -49.33
C ALA A 158 -33.14 116.52 -50.62
N LYS A 159 -34.48 116.49 -50.71
CA LYS A 159 -35.29 115.87 -51.78
C LYS A 159 -34.55 115.74 -53.12
N LEU A 160 -34.42 114.49 -53.61
CA LEU A 160 -33.82 114.22 -54.91
C LEU A 160 -34.62 114.93 -56.02
N PRO A 161 -33.96 115.73 -56.89
CA PRO A 161 -34.65 116.44 -57.95
C PRO A 161 -35.44 115.49 -58.86
N GLY A 162 -36.76 115.65 -58.91
CA GLY A 162 -37.65 114.87 -59.79
C GLY A 162 -38.36 113.66 -59.15
N PHE A 163 -38.29 113.45 -57.83
CA PHE A 163 -38.99 112.33 -57.16
C PHE A 163 -39.73 112.76 -55.89
N ASP A 164 -40.99 112.34 -55.74
CA ASP A 164 -41.86 112.72 -54.61
C ASP A 164 -41.62 111.90 -53.33
N SER A 165 -41.02 110.70 -53.44
CA SER A 165 -40.66 109.84 -52.30
C SER A 165 -39.59 108.82 -52.67
N ALA A 166 -38.94 108.23 -51.67
CA ALA A 166 -37.97 107.14 -51.86
C ALA A 166 -38.56 105.94 -52.60
N GLN A 167 -39.84 105.64 -52.38
CA GLN A 167 -40.54 104.56 -53.06
C GLN A 167 -40.74 104.84 -54.55
N VAL A 168 -41.13 106.07 -54.93
CA VAL A 168 -41.27 106.46 -56.34
C VAL A 168 -39.92 106.43 -57.07
N TRP A 169 -38.85 106.83 -56.39
CA TRP A 169 -37.49 106.73 -56.90
C TRP A 169 -37.04 105.27 -57.08
N PHE A 170 -37.27 104.41 -56.09
CA PHE A 170 -37.00 102.97 -56.20
C PHE A 170 -37.71 102.32 -57.39
N VAL A 171 -39.01 102.57 -57.54
CA VAL A 171 -39.83 101.98 -58.62
C VAL A 171 -39.38 102.47 -60.01
N SER A 172 -38.97 103.73 -60.12
CA SER A 172 -38.64 104.36 -61.41
C SER A 172 -37.18 104.19 -61.84
N VAL A 173 -36.26 103.98 -60.88
CA VAL A 173 -34.81 103.94 -61.13
C VAL A 173 -34.23 102.58 -60.78
N VAL A 174 -34.36 102.15 -59.53
CA VAL A 174 -33.67 100.97 -58.99
C VAL A 174 -34.31 99.67 -59.49
N ARG A 175 -35.63 99.59 -59.56
CA ARG A 175 -36.36 98.39 -60.04
C ARG A 175 -36.06 98.09 -61.52
N PRO A 176 -36.04 99.08 -62.46
CA PRO A 176 -35.57 98.84 -63.83
C PRO A 176 -34.11 98.42 -63.92
N ILE A 177 -33.22 98.99 -63.07
CA ILE A 177 -31.81 98.60 -63.00
C ILE A 177 -31.68 97.13 -62.56
N ALA A 178 -32.38 96.74 -61.47
CA ALA A 178 -32.42 95.37 -60.99
C ALA A 178 -32.96 94.39 -62.07
N SER A 179 -34.04 94.78 -62.77
CA SER A 179 -34.62 93.98 -63.85
C SER A 179 -33.64 93.79 -65.02
N LYS A 180 -32.88 94.83 -65.42
CA LYS A 180 -31.81 94.72 -66.43
C LYS A 180 -30.66 93.80 -66.00
N MET A 181 -30.44 93.66 -64.70
CA MET A 181 -29.47 92.73 -64.11
C MET A 181 -30.05 91.30 -63.95
N GLY A 182 -31.26 91.05 -64.45
CA GLY A 182 -31.92 89.74 -64.33
C GLY A 182 -32.46 89.45 -62.92
N LEU A 183 -32.61 90.48 -62.07
CA LEU A 183 -33.24 90.40 -60.76
C LEU A 183 -34.64 91.02 -60.83
N ASN A 184 -35.67 90.17 -60.95
CA ASN A 184 -37.04 90.64 -60.99
C ASN A 184 -37.57 90.90 -59.58
N ILE A 185 -37.68 92.17 -59.19
CA ILE A 185 -38.23 92.55 -57.88
C ILE A 185 -39.76 92.64 -57.97
N PRO A 186 -40.52 91.87 -57.16
CA PRO A 186 -41.98 91.86 -57.21
C PRO A 186 -42.61 93.25 -57.06
N ALA A 187 -43.76 93.46 -57.72
CA ALA A 187 -44.41 94.77 -57.80
C ALA A 187 -44.94 95.26 -56.44
N ASP A 188 -45.29 94.33 -55.56
CA ASP A 188 -45.80 94.49 -54.20
C ASP A 188 -44.70 94.77 -53.15
N VAL A 189 -43.42 94.76 -53.54
CA VAL A 189 -42.33 95.18 -52.65
C VAL A 189 -42.45 96.67 -52.32
N THR A 190 -42.87 96.94 -51.08
CA THR A 190 -43.03 98.28 -50.50
C THR A 190 -41.89 98.67 -49.57
N ASP A 191 -41.11 97.70 -49.08
CA ASP A 191 -39.90 97.90 -48.27
C ASP A 191 -38.70 97.27 -48.99
N PHE A 192 -38.00 98.10 -49.78
CA PHE A 192 -36.83 97.68 -50.54
C PHE A 192 -35.67 97.21 -49.66
N PRO A 193 -35.32 97.90 -48.55
CA PRO A 193 -34.34 97.41 -47.59
C PRO A 193 -34.67 96.03 -47.01
N ALA A 194 -35.91 95.82 -46.54
CA ALA A 194 -36.30 94.52 -45.98
C ALA A 194 -36.20 93.41 -47.03
N TYR A 195 -36.64 93.67 -48.27
CA TYR A 195 -36.57 92.72 -49.37
C TYR A 195 -35.11 92.34 -49.73
N ILE A 196 -34.22 93.33 -49.90
CA ILE A 196 -32.81 93.05 -50.21
C ILE A 196 -32.14 92.31 -49.05
N ASN A 197 -32.39 92.71 -47.80
CA ASN A 197 -31.84 92.02 -46.63
C ASN A 197 -32.29 90.56 -46.55
N GLN A 198 -33.57 90.28 -46.86
CA GLN A 198 -34.07 88.91 -46.91
C GLN A 198 -33.39 88.11 -48.02
N MET A 199 -33.25 88.65 -49.23
CA MET A 199 -32.57 87.94 -50.32
C MET A 199 -31.09 87.67 -50.02
N VAL A 200 -30.39 88.60 -49.37
CA VAL A 200 -29.01 88.40 -48.90
C VAL A 200 -28.98 87.32 -47.82
N ALA A 201 -29.93 87.33 -46.89
CA ALA A 201 -30.03 86.31 -45.85
C ALA A 201 -30.28 84.91 -46.45
N ASP A 202 -31.22 84.79 -47.39
CA ASP A 202 -31.55 83.54 -48.08
C ASP A 202 -30.35 83.01 -48.87
N GLY A 203 -29.69 83.88 -49.66
CA GLY A 203 -28.49 83.50 -50.42
C GLY A 203 -27.35 83.05 -49.51
N LYS A 204 -27.10 83.77 -48.41
CA LYS A 204 -26.09 83.37 -47.41
C LYS A 204 -26.46 82.06 -46.71
N ALA A 205 -27.73 81.83 -46.42
CA ALA A 205 -28.20 80.58 -45.82
C ALA A 205 -28.00 79.39 -46.78
N GLN A 206 -28.27 79.58 -48.08
CA GLN A 206 -28.02 78.55 -49.11
C GLN A 206 -26.53 78.21 -49.23
N LEU A 207 -25.65 79.22 -49.24
CA LEU A 207 -24.19 79.00 -49.24
C LEU A 207 -23.73 78.26 -47.99
N LYS A 208 -24.15 78.74 -46.82
CA LYS A 208 -23.77 78.15 -45.53
C LYS A 208 -24.25 76.71 -45.38
N ALA A 209 -25.47 76.37 -45.80
CA ALA A 209 -25.98 75.01 -45.73
C ALA A 209 -25.17 74.01 -46.57
N TYR A 210 -24.69 74.44 -47.75
CA TYR A 210 -23.82 73.63 -48.60
C TYR A 210 -22.42 73.46 -47.99
N GLU A 211 -21.83 74.54 -47.47
CA GLU A 211 -20.54 74.52 -46.78
C GLU A 211 -20.56 73.65 -45.52
N ASP A 212 -21.60 73.78 -44.69
CA ASP A 212 -21.83 72.96 -43.50
C ASP A 212 -21.98 71.48 -43.90
N GLY A 213 -22.75 71.18 -44.95
CA GLY A 213 -22.92 69.81 -45.46
C GLY A 213 -21.60 69.19 -45.94
N LEU A 214 -20.77 69.94 -46.67
CA LEU A 214 -19.43 69.50 -47.05
C LEU A 214 -18.54 69.21 -45.84
N ALA A 215 -18.60 70.07 -44.81
CA ALA A 215 -17.84 69.87 -43.58
C ALA A 215 -18.32 68.60 -42.84
N GLU A 216 -19.62 68.35 -42.76
CA GLU A 216 -20.20 67.13 -42.19
C GLU A 216 -19.80 65.87 -42.97
N LEU A 217 -19.80 65.93 -44.31
CA LEU A 217 -19.35 64.82 -45.15
C LEU A 217 -17.88 64.47 -44.91
N GLU A 218 -17.00 65.48 -44.89
CA GLU A 218 -15.58 65.27 -44.62
C GLU A 218 -15.34 64.74 -43.19
N ALA A 219 -16.11 65.21 -42.21
CA ALA A 219 -16.10 64.65 -40.85
C ALA A 219 -16.55 63.18 -40.85
N GLY A 220 -17.62 62.85 -41.59
CA GLY A 220 -18.12 61.49 -41.76
C GLY A 220 -17.09 60.56 -42.41
N LYS A 221 -16.39 61.01 -43.47
CA LYS A 221 -15.31 60.24 -44.11
C LYS A 221 -14.19 59.92 -43.12
N LYS A 222 -13.79 60.90 -42.31
CA LYS A 222 -12.77 60.71 -41.27
C LYS A 222 -13.21 59.71 -40.20
N GLN A 223 -14.46 59.82 -39.73
CA GLN A 223 -15.05 58.87 -38.77
C GLN A 223 -15.08 57.45 -39.34
N LEU A 224 -15.40 57.30 -40.62
CA LEU A 224 -15.45 55.99 -41.28
C LEU A 224 -14.07 55.36 -41.41
N ALA A 225 -13.07 56.14 -41.79
CA ALA A 225 -11.68 55.68 -41.86
C ALA A 225 -11.14 55.26 -40.49
N GLU A 226 -11.49 55.99 -39.42
CA GLU A 226 -11.14 55.62 -38.05
C GLU A 226 -11.86 54.34 -37.61
N ALA A 227 -13.16 54.20 -37.93
CA ALA A 227 -13.90 52.98 -37.64
C ALA A 227 -13.31 51.76 -38.36
N GLU A 228 -12.90 51.89 -39.63
CA GLU A 228 -12.23 50.83 -40.39
C GLU A 228 -10.91 50.40 -39.72
N LYS A 229 -10.13 51.37 -39.24
CA LYS A 229 -8.91 51.10 -38.47
C LYS A 229 -9.22 50.35 -37.17
N GLN A 230 -10.24 50.78 -36.41
CA GLN A 230 -10.64 50.13 -35.17
C GLN A 230 -11.15 48.70 -35.38
N LEU A 231 -11.84 48.43 -36.49
CA LEU A 231 -12.26 47.09 -36.89
C LEU A 231 -11.05 46.18 -37.17
N ALA A 232 -10.08 46.65 -37.96
CA ALA A 232 -8.86 45.91 -38.25
C ALA A 232 -8.06 45.61 -36.97
N GLU A 233 -7.96 46.58 -36.05
CA GLU A 233 -7.33 46.36 -34.73
C GLU A 233 -8.11 45.35 -33.88
N GLY A 234 -9.44 45.39 -33.91
CA GLY A 234 -10.31 44.43 -33.22
C GLY A 234 -10.14 43.00 -33.75
N GLU A 235 -10.10 42.83 -35.07
CA GLU A 235 -9.83 41.54 -35.71
C GLU A 235 -8.47 40.97 -35.33
N ALA A 236 -7.42 41.81 -35.36
CA ALA A 236 -6.09 41.41 -34.94
C ALA A 236 -6.05 40.97 -33.47
N LYS A 237 -6.74 41.70 -32.57
CA LYS A 237 -6.86 41.33 -31.15
C LYS A 237 -7.60 40.01 -30.96
N LEU A 238 -8.68 39.75 -31.71
CA LEU A 238 -9.39 38.47 -31.64
C LEU A 238 -8.55 37.32 -32.18
N ALA A 239 -7.81 37.52 -33.26
CA ALA A 239 -6.90 36.51 -33.79
C ALA A 239 -5.82 36.13 -32.76
N ALA A 240 -5.21 37.11 -32.12
CA ALA A 240 -4.27 36.89 -31.02
C ALA A 240 -4.93 36.16 -29.84
N GLY A 241 -6.12 36.61 -29.41
CA GLY A 241 -6.88 35.96 -28.34
C GLY A 241 -7.23 34.49 -28.63
N ARG A 242 -7.55 34.14 -29.89
CA ARG A 242 -7.75 32.74 -30.30
C ARG A 242 -6.46 31.92 -30.18
N GLN A 243 -5.32 32.48 -30.56
CA GLN A 243 -4.01 31.81 -30.44
C GLN A 243 -3.63 31.59 -28.98
N ASP A 244 -3.82 32.60 -28.12
CA ASP A 244 -3.57 32.51 -26.68
C ASP A 244 -4.45 31.42 -26.05
N LEU A 245 -5.71 31.33 -26.47
CA LEU A 245 -6.64 30.31 -25.99
C LEU A 245 -6.21 28.90 -26.41
N ALA A 246 -5.77 28.73 -27.65
CA ALA A 246 -5.23 27.45 -28.13
C ALA A 246 -3.95 27.05 -27.36
N ALA A 247 -3.05 28.01 -27.11
CA ALA A 247 -1.86 27.78 -26.29
C ALA A 247 -2.23 27.41 -24.85
N GLY A 248 -3.22 28.09 -24.26
CA GLY A 248 -3.75 27.78 -22.94
C GLY A 248 -4.35 26.37 -22.86
N ALA A 249 -5.11 25.95 -23.87
CA ALA A 249 -5.66 24.59 -23.96
C ALA A 249 -4.55 23.53 -24.00
N ASN A 250 -3.49 23.75 -24.80
CA ASN A 250 -2.34 22.84 -24.85
C ASN A 250 -1.60 22.76 -23.51
N LYS A 251 -1.37 23.90 -22.85
CA LYS A 251 -0.76 23.93 -21.50
C LYS A 251 -1.57 23.13 -20.49
N LEU A 252 -2.91 23.26 -20.52
CA LEU A 252 -3.79 22.46 -19.66
C LEU A 252 -3.71 20.96 -19.96
N ALA A 253 -3.63 20.57 -21.23
CA ALA A 253 -3.47 19.17 -21.62
C ALA A 253 -2.15 18.60 -21.09
N THR A 254 -1.04 19.33 -21.24
CA THR A 254 0.26 18.93 -20.68
C THR A 254 0.24 18.84 -19.16
N ALA A 255 -0.30 19.85 -18.47
CA ALA A 255 -0.40 19.87 -17.02
C ALA A 255 -1.25 18.70 -16.49
N LYS A 256 -2.34 18.35 -17.20
CA LYS A 256 -3.13 17.15 -16.89
C LYS A 256 -2.29 15.87 -16.99
N GLY A 257 -1.53 15.70 -18.08
CA GLY A 257 -0.63 14.55 -18.23
C GLY A 257 0.38 14.44 -17.08
N GLN A 258 1.02 15.57 -16.72
CA GLN A 258 1.96 15.63 -15.60
C GLN A 258 1.32 15.27 -14.25
N LEU A 259 0.05 15.63 -14.04
CA LEU A 259 -0.68 15.23 -12.82
C LEU A 259 -0.97 13.72 -12.80
N GLU A 260 -1.36 13.12 -13.92
CA GLU A 260 -1.56 11.66 -13.97
C GLU A 260 -0.24 10.91 -13.72
N ASP A 261 0.87 11.37 -14.33
CA ASP A 261 2.19 10.79 -14.12
C ASP A 261 2.65 10.95 -12.66
N GLY A 262 2.47 12.14 -12.08
CA GLY A 262 2.79 12.41 -10.69
C GLY A 262 1.97 11.53 -9.75
N LYS A 263 0.68 11.35 -10.00
CA LYS A 263 -0.17 10.44 -9.22
C LYS A 263 0.30 9.00 -9.29
N ALA A 264 0.68 8.52 -10.48
CA ALA A 264 1.20 7.18 -10.67
C ALA A 264 2.50 6.97 -9.86
N GLN A 265 3.40 7.95 -9.85
CA GLN A 265 4.64 7.89 -9.07
C GLN A 265 4.37 7.84 -7.56
N LEU A 266 3.45 8.65 -7.04
CA LEU A 266 3.07 8.64 -5.62
C LEU A 266 2.49 7.29 -5.19
N SER A 267 1.67 6.68 -6.04
CA SER A 267 1.00 5.42 -5.73
C SER A 267 1.95 4.25 -5.47
N VAL A 268 3.16 4.27 -6.03
CA VAL A 268 4.16 3.20 -5.82
C VAL A 268 4.62 3.18 -4.37
N PHE A 269 4.89 4.35 -3.79
CA PHE A 269 5.29 4.46 -2.39
C PHE A 269 4.14 4.08 -1.47
N GLU A 270 2.94 4.62 -1.72
CA GLU A 270 1.72 4.35 -0.96
C GLU A 270 1.40 2.85 -0.93
N GLN A 271 1.52 2.16 -2.08
CA GLN A 271 1.33 0.71 -2.16
C GLN A 271 2.42 -0.09 -1.44
N GLY A 272 3.65 0.43 -1.40
CA GLY A 272 4.74 -0.17 -0.64
C GLY A 272 4.46 -0.16 0.87
N GLU A 273 3.95 0.96 1.40
CA GLU A 273 3.53 1.04 2.81
C GLU A 273 2.35 0.12 3.13
N ILE A 274 1.34 0.04 2.24
CA ILE A 274 0.21 -0.89 2.41
C ILE A 274 0.71 -2.35 2.46
N THR A 275 1.55 -2.74 1.50
CA THR A 275 2.11 -4.10 1.44
C THR A 275 2.90 -4.43 2.71
N LEU A 276 3.64 -3.46 3.26
CA LEU A 276 4.40 -3.65 4.50
C LEU A 276 3.48 -3.83 5.72
N ALA A 277 2.40 -3.06 5.82
CA ALA A 277 1.40 -3.22 6.88
C ALA A 277 0.66 -4.57 6.79
N GLU A 278 0.32 -5.02 5.58
CA GLU A 278 -0.23 -6.36 5.33
C GLU A 278 0.76 -7.46 5.69
N GLY A 279 2.04 -7.30 5.33
CA GLY A 279 3.11 -8.21 5.72
C GLY A 279 3.27 -8.32 7.24
N ALA A 280 3.12 -7.22 7.97
CA ALA A 280 3.13 -7.23 9.44
C ALA A 280 1.99 -8.07 10.03
N ARG A 281 0.77 -7.99 9.46
CA ARG A 281 -0.37 -8.85 9.84
C ARG A 281 -0.05 -10.32 9.65
N SER A 282 0.46 -10.68 8.46
CA SER A 282 0.85 -12.05 8.14
C SER A 282 1.93 -12.58 9.09
N LEU A 283 2.92 -11.76 9.44
CA LEU A 283 3.93 -12.12 10.43
C LEU A 283 3.31 -12.35 11.81
N PHE A 284 2.34 -11.53 12.23
CA PHE A 284 1.68 -11.70 13.53
C PHE A 284 0.87 -12.99 13.56
N GLU A 285 0.09 -13.28 12.52
CA GLU A 285 -0.65 -14.54 12.40
C GLU A 285 0.28 -15.77 12.46
N GLY A 286 1.47 -15.69 11.85
CA GLY A 286 2.45 -16.77 11.85
C GLY A 286 3.28 -16.90 13.14
N MET A 287 3.49 -15.80 13.89
CA MET A 287 4.42 -15.72 15.03
C MET A 287 3.69 -15.59 16.37
N GLN A 288 2.85 -16.58 16.65
CA GLN A 288 2.10 -16.77 17.89
C GLN A 288 2.97 -17.15 19.10
N PRO A 289 2.50 -16.99 20.36
CA PRO A 289 3.31 -17.34 21.51
C PRO A 289 3.50 -18.86 21.64
N CYS A 290 4.66 -19.29 22.15
CA CYS A 290 4.87 -20.67 22.61
C CYS A 290 4.54 -20.77 24.10
N PHE A 291 3.84 -21.83 24.52
CA PHE A 291 3.37 -21.95 25.90
C PHE A 291 3.19 -23.40 26.35
N SER A 292 3.02 -23.57 27.67
CA SER A 292 2.82 -24.88 28.29
C SER A 292 1.37 -25.37 28.19
N PHE A 293 1.15 -26.65 27.95
CA PHE A 293 -0.17 -27.25 27.75
C PHE A 293 -1.10 -27.22 28.97
N TYR A 294 -0.64 -27.66 30.14
CA TYR A 294 -1.46 -27.72 31.37
C TYR A 294 -1.45 -26.39 32.12
N GLY A 295 -0.33 -25.65 32.04
CA GLY A 295 -0.09 -24.45 32.83
C GLY A 295 -0.39 -23.13 32.11
N GLY A 296 -0.46 -23.11 30.77
CA GLY A 296 -0.42 -21.89 29.95
C GLY A 296 0.78 -20.99 30.22
N GLU A 297 1.86 -21.53 30.83
CA GLU A 297 3.10 -20.81 31.10
C GLU A 297 3.82 -20.55 29.79
N GLN A 298 3.98 -19.28 29.44
CA GLN A 298 4.59 -18.86 28.19
C GLN A 298 6.10 -19.13 28.20
N THR A 299 6.59 -19.85 27.19
CA THR A 299 8.02 -20.15 27.01
C THR A 299 8.69 -19.15 26.07
N VAL A 300 7.98 -18.74 25.01
CA VAL A 300 8.42 -17.73 24.04
C VAL A 300 7.29 -16.74 23.81
N LYS A 301 7.63 -15.45 23.79
CA LYS A 301 6.66 -14.38 23.50
C LYS A 301 6.24 -14.40 22.04
N SER A 302 5.04 -13.97 21.74
CA SER A 302 4.65 -13.71 20.35
C SER A 302 5.35 -12.47 19.80
N LEU A 303 5.39 -12.33 18.49
CA LEU A 303 5.95 -11.14 17.85
C LEU A 303 5.26 -9.82 18.29
N PRO A 304 3.91 -9.73 18.35
CA PRO A 304 3.23 -8.56 18.91
C PRO A 304 3.67 -8.22 20.34
N GLU A 305 3.95 -9.21 21.19
CA GLU A 305 4.41 -8.96 22.57
C GLU A 305 5.84 -8.41 22.61
N TYR A 306 6.76 -8.91 21.78
CA TYR A 306 8.11 -8.32 21.68
C TYR A 306 8.05 -6.85 21.27
N LEU A 307 7.16 -6.52 20.34
CA LEU A 307 6.95 -5.14 19.87
C LEU A 307 6.27 -4.28 20.91
N ALA A 308 5.25 -4.80 21.59
CA ALA A 308 4.59 -4.07 22.67
C ALA A 308 5.57 -3.71 23.79
N ILE A 309 6.48 -4.62 24.16
CA ILE A 309 7.54 -4.32 25.13
C ILE A 309 8.45 -3.19 24.62
N GLU A 310 8.89 -3.29 23.36
CA GLU A 310 9.79 -2.30 22.75
C GLU A 310 9.13 -0.92 22.62
N PHE A 311 7.83 -0.89 22.31
CA PHE A 311 7.06 0.32 22.11
C PHE A 311 6.39 0.84 23.40
N GLY A 312 6.48 0.11 24.51
CA GLY A 312 5.86 0.46 25.79
C GLY A 312 4.33 0.38 25.77
N LEU A 313 3.77 -0.55 25.01
CA LEU A 313 2.34 -0.79 24.86
C LEU A 313 1.83 -1.78 25.91
N GLU A 314 0.54 -1.67 26.26
CA GLU A 314 -0.09 -2.61 27.18
C GLU A 314 -0.30 -3.97 26.51
N ILE A 315 0.02 -5.05 27.24
CA ILE A 315 -0.15 -6.43 26.80
C ILE A 315 -1.36 -7.02 27.52
N PRO A 316 -2.35 -7.58 26.81
CA PRO A 316 -3.52 -8.18 27.44
C PRO A 316 -3.15 -9.46 28.20
N ASP A 317 -3.85 -9.73 29.30
CA ASP A 317 -3.58 -10.87 30.19
C ASP A 317 -4.32 -12.17 29.78
N ASN A 318 -5.10 -12.11 28.70
CA ASN A 318 -5.97 -13.19 28.22
C ASN A 318 -5.56 -13.78 26.86
N LEU A 319 -4.30 -13.57 26.43
CA LEU A 319 -3.76 -14.13 25.18
C LEU A 319 -3.73 -15.67 25.18
N ILE A 320 -3.61 -16.27 26.36
CA ILE A 320 -3.61 -17.73 26.54
C ILE A 320 -4.79 -18.10 27.43
N VAL A 321 -5.71 -18.93 26.93
CA VAL A 321 -6.90 -19.40 27.64
C VAL A 321 -6.72 -20.86 28.01
N LYS A 322 -7.33 -21.27 29.14
CA LYS A 322 -7.26 -22.63 29.69
C LYS A 322 -8.65 -23.23 29.74
N GLU A 323 -8.91 -24.23 28.90
CA GLU A 323 -10.19 -24.95 28.83
C GLU A 323 -9.95 -26.45 28.90
N ASP A 324 -10.78 -27.16 29.68
CA ASP A 324 -10.69 -28.63 29.84
C ASP A 324 -9.28 -29.17 30.20
N GLY A 325 -8.51 -28.38 30.96
CA GLY A 325 -7.14 -28.71 31.35
C GLY A 325 -6.10 -28.54 30.25
N ARG A 326 -6.43 -27.81 29.18
CA ARG A 326 -5.58 -27.53 28.02
C ARG A 326 -5.47 -26.02 27.81
N ALA A 327 -4.27 -25.53 27.56
CA ALA A 327 -4.03 -24.16 27.13
C ALA A 327 -4.08 -24.04 25.61
N HIS A 328 -4.59 -22.92 25.11
CA HIS A 328 -4.50 -22.52 23.70
C HIS A 328 -4.44 -21.00 23.57
N VAL A 329 -4.03 -20.52 22.40
CA VAL A 329 -4.09 -19.09 22.06
C VAL A 329 -5.55 -18.66 21.96
N ASN A 330 -5.88 -17.52 22.54
CA ASN A 330 -7.15 -16.85 22.28
C ASN A 330 -7.04 -16.06 20.98
N GLU A 331 -7.53 -16.64 19.89
CA GLU A 331 -7.41 -16.07 18.53
C GLU A 331 -7.99 -14.66 18.44
N GLU A 332 -9.19 -14.43 19.00
CA GLU A 332 -9.85 -13.12 18.98
C GLU A 332 -9.04 -12.06 19.75
N ALA A 333 -8.56 -12.41 20.95
CA ALA A 333 -7.73 -11.48 21.73
C ALA A 333 -6.37 -11.23 21.08
N TYR A 334 -5.80 -12.24 20.44
CA TYR A 334 -4.51 -12.14 19.75
C TYR A 334 -4.60 -11.28 18.48
N GLU A 335 -5.61 -11.47 17.66
CA GLU A 335 -5.86 -10.66 16.46
C GLU A 335 -6.10 -9.19 16.85
N ALA A 336 -6.96 -8.95 17.84
CA ALA A 336 -7.21 -7.61 18.36
C ALA A 336 -5.93 -6.95 18.90
N PHE A 337 -5.08 -7.70 19.59
CA PHE A 337 -3.80 -7.23 20.07
C PHE A 337 -2.81 -6.93 18.93
N GLY A 338 -2.78 -7.78 17.90
CA GLY A 338 -1.99 -7.55 16.69
C GLY A 338 -2.36 -6.25 16.00
N GLU A 339 -3.66 -5.99 15.76
CA GLU A 339 -4.13 -4.73 15.20
C GLU A 339 -3.81 -3.52 16.09
N TYR A 340 -3.88 -3.69 17.42
CA TYR A 340 -3.46 -2.64 18.35
C TYR A 340 -1.97 -2.30 18.20
N VAL A 341 -1.09 -3.30 18.11
CA VAL A 341 0.34 -3.08 17.88
C VAL A 341 0.59 -2.43 16.52
N ILE A 342 -0.07 -2.88 15.45
CA ILE A 342 0.04 -2.31 14.10
C ILE A 342 -0.42 -0.84 14.08
N SER A 343 -1.52 -0.50 14.76
CA SER A 343 -1.99 0.89 14.84
C SER A 343 -0.96 1.84 15.46
N ASN A 344 -0.05 1.31 16.29
CA ASN A 344 1.06 2.05 16.90
C ASN A 344 2.34 2.05 16.05
N MET A 345 2.34 1.45 14.86
CA MET A 345 3.45 1.47 13.91
C MET A 345 3.45 2.68 12.96
N TYR A 346 2.41 3.51 13.01
CA TYR A 346 2.32 4.71 12.18
C TYR A 346 3.05 5.91 12.80
N LYS A 347 3.46 6.85 11.94
CA LYS A 347 3.99 8.15 12.38
C LYS A 347 2.86 8.96 13.01
N VAL A 348 3.18 9.64 14.10
CA VAL A 348 2.23 10.54 14.78
C VAL A 348 2.78 11.96 14.85
N ASP A 349 1.88 12.94 14.78
CA ASP A 349 2.21 14.35 14.97
C ASP A 349 2.35 14.73 16.45
N GLU A 350 2.58 16.01 16.73
CA GLU A 350 2.74 16.54 18.09
C GLU A 350 1.50 16.33 18.98
N ASN A 351 0.32 16.10 18.38
CA ASN A 351 -0.93 15.85 19.09
C ASN A 351 -1.24 14.36 19.22
N GLY A 352 -0.37 13.48 18.71
CA GLY A 352 -0.57 12.03 18.70
C GLY A 352 -1.51 11.54 17.58
N ALA A 353 -1.86 12.39 16.61
CA ALA A 353 -2.66 11.98 15.46
C ALA A 353 -1.77 11.37 14.38
N VAL A 354 -2.27 10.37 13.65
CA VAL A 354 -1.52 9.73 12.57
C VAL A 354 -1.21 10.76 11.48
N VAL A 355 0.06 10.79 11.05
CA VAL A 355 0.51 11.67 9.98
C VAL A 355 0.01 11.12 8.65
N GLU A 356 -0.82 11.90 7.97
CA GLU A 356 -1.30 11.57 6.62
C GLU A 356 -0.66 12.45 5.55
N LYS A 357 -0.35 11.84 4.40
CA LYS A 357 0.11 12.52 3.18
C LYS A 357 -0.72 12.04 2.01
N ASN A 358 -1.26 12.99 1.23
CA ASN A 358 -2.15 12.67 0.11
C ASN A 358 -3.37 11.80 0.50
N GLY A 359 -3.80 11.85 1.76
CA GLY A 359 -4.87 11.00 2.31
C GLY A 359 -4.44 9.58 2.70
N TYR A 360 -3.13 9.28 2.73
CA TYR A 360 -2.58 7.99 3.15
C TYR A 360 -1.82 8.13 4.48
N PRO A 361 -2.05 7.21 5.45
CA PRO A 361 -1.34 7.20 6.72
C PRO A 361 0.10 6.70 6.53
N MET A 362 1.07 7.46 7.03
CA MET A 362 2.50 7.18 6.90
C MET A 362 2.97 6.18 7.97
N LEU A 363 3.63 5.10 7.56
CA LEU A 363 4.28 4.18 8.49
C LEU A 363 5.53 4.81 9.11
N ASP A 364 5.78 4.48 10.38
CA ASP A 364 7.08 4.75 10.98
C ASP A 364 8.05 3.65 10.54
N LEU A 365 8.78 3.93 9.46
CA LEU A 365 9.73 2.99 8.87
C LEU A 365 10.83 2.53 9.84
N LYS A 366 11.11 3.28 10.92
CA LYS A 366 12.02 2.83 11.97
C LYS A 366 11.36 1.76 12.86
N LYS A 367 10.08 1.92 13.18
CA LYS A 367 9.32 0.86 13.87
C LYS A 367 9.16 -0.38 12.99
N CYS A 368 9.08 -0.22 11.66
CA CYS A 368 9.09 -1.36 10.74
C CYS A 368 10.44 -2.12 10.71
N GLU A 369 11.59 -1.43 10.84
CA GLU A 369 12.87 -2.13 11.02
C GLU A 369 12.90 -2.91 12.33
N ILE A 370 12.40 -2.30 13.41
CA ILE A 370 12.27 -2.95 14.71
C ILE A 370 11.36 -4.19 14.62
N LEU A 371 10.26 -4.13 13.87
CA LEU A 371 9.42 -5.29 13.56
C LEU A 371 10.27 -6.45 13.00
N CYS A 372 11.10 -6.20 11.98
CA CYS A 372 11.95 -7.23 11.41
C CYS A 372 13.00 -7.75 12.40
N ASP A 373 13.56 -6.89 13.24
CA ASP A 373 14.53 -7.29 14.28
C ASP A 373 13.89 -8.16 15.37
N LYS A 374 12.68 -7.81 15.81
CA LYS A 374 11.92 -8.61 16.78
C LYS A 374 11.39 -9.90 16.18
N ALA A 375 11.07 -9.92 14.89
CA ALA A 375 10.70 -11.14 14.19
C ALA A 375 11.89 -12.12 14.13
N GLU A 376 13.10 -11.64 13.82
CA GLU A 376 14.31 -12.47 13.88
C GLU A 376 14.59 -12.94 15.32
N GLN A 377 14.42 -12.06 16.32
CA GLN A 377 14.56 -12.44 17.73
C GLN A 377 13.57 -13.54 18.13
N TYR A 378 12.31 -13.43 17.71
CA TYR A 378 11.30 -14.46 17.94
C TYR A 378 11.72 -15.82 17.35
N LEU A 379 12.21 -15.83 16.10
CA LEU A 379 12.68 -17.06 15.45
C LEU A 379 13.85 -17.70 16.21
N GLN A 380 14.81 -16.89 16.67
CA GLN A 380 15.94 -17.36 17.47
C GLN A 380 15.50 -17.95 18.82
N ASP A 381 14.58 -17.26 19.52
CA ASP A 381 14.06 -17.73 20.81
C ASP A 381 13.22 -19.01 20.65
N GLN A 382 12.43 -19.12 19.58
CA GLN A 382 11.67 -20.33 19.26
C GLN A 382 12.58 -21.52 18.92
N GLU A 383 13.59 -21.32 18.07
CA GLU A 383 14.56 -22.37 17.76
C GLU A 383 15.34 -22.82 19.00
N ALA A 384 15.67 -21.90 19.91
CA ALA A 384 16.33 -22.22 21.16
C ALA A 384 15.43 -23.06 22.10
N ASP A 385 14.14 -22.69 22.21
CA ASP A 385 13.15 -23.44 23.00
C ASP A 385 12.99 -24.87 22.46
N ILE A 386 12.79 -25.02 21.15
CA ILE A 386 12.66 -26.31 20.47
C ILE A 386 13.91 -27.17 20.65
N LYS A 387 15.11 -26.61 20.44
CA LYS A 387 16.37 -27.34 20.65
C LYS A 387 16.47 -27.83 22.08
N SER A 388 16.15 -26.98 23.06
CA SER A 388 16.21 -27.35 24.48
C SER A 388 15.31 -28.55 24.81
N GLU A 389 14.12 -28.60 24.21
CA GLU A 389 13.18 -29.69 24.37
C GLU A 389 13.65 -30.97 23.64
N VAL A 390 14.05 -30.86 22.37
CA VAL A 390 14.46 -31.99 21.52
C VAL A 390 15.64 -32.74 22.15
N TYR A 391 16.68 -32.04 22.60
CA TYR A 391 17.86 -32.68 23.19
C TYR A 391 17.55 -33.39 24.51
N VAL A 392 16.75 -32.77 25.38
CA VAL A 392 16.32 -33.40 26.65
C VAL A 392 15.49 -34.64 26.35
N ARG A 393 14.59 -34.58 25.37
CA ARG A 393 13.70 -35.68 25.01
C ARG A 393 14.45 -36.86 24.41
N ILE A 394 15.39 -36.62 23.49
CA ILE A 394 16.24 -37.68 22.92
C ILE A 394 17.06 -38.35 24.02
N GLY A 395 17.65 -37.58 24.95
CA GLY A 395 18.37 -38.13 26.09
C GLY A 395 17.50 -39.05 26.96
N MET A 396 16.26 -38.65 27.22
CA MET A 396 15.29 -39.46 27.96
C MET A 396 14.88 -40.73 27.20
N TYR A 397 14.66 -40.65 25.88
CA TYR A 397 14.34 -41.81 25.06
C TYR A 397 15.46 -42.85 25.06
N VAL A 398 16.72 -42.40 24.98
CA VAL A 398 17.89 -43.29 25.07
C VAL A 398 17.95 -43.96 26.45
N ALA A 399 17.74 -43.19 27.53
CA ALA A 399 17.75 -43.74 28.89
C ALA A 399 16.61 -44.76 29.11
N LEU A 400 15.42 -44.48 28.58
CA LEU A 400 14.27 -45.39 28.64
C LEU A 400 14.53 -46.66 27.82
N ALA A 401 15.13 -46.55 26.63
CA ALA A 401 15.47 -47.69 25.80
C ALA A 401 16.48 -48.62 26.52
N VAL A 402 17.49 -48.06 27.17
CA VAL A 402 18.45 -48.83 28.00
C VAL A 402 17.71 -49.53 29.14
N ALA A 403 16.82 -48.84 29.86
CA ALA A 403 16.01 -49.44 30.93
C ALA A 403 15.13 -50.59 30.41
N ALA A 404 14.53 -50.41 29.23
CA ALA A 404 13.70 -51.42 28.58
C ALA A 404 14.51 -52.67 28.18
N VAL A 405 15.70 -52.51 27.58
CA VAL A 405 16.59 -53.64 27.24
C VAL A 405 16.99 -54.42 28.50
N LEU A 406 17.39 -53.72 29.58
CA LEU A 406 17.71 -54.36 30.85
C LEU A 406 16.51 -55.09 31.44
N GLY A 407 15.31 -54.52 31.32
CA GLY A 407 14.06 -55.14 31.76
C GLY A 407 13.69 -56.40 30.95
N ILE A 408 13.93 -56.42 29.64
CA ILE A 408 13.73 -57.61 28.79
C ILE A 408 14.66 -58.74 29.25
N ILE A 409 15.95 -58.45 29.41
CA ILE A 409 16.94 -59.42 29.87
C ILE A 409 16.56 -59.96 31.27
N ALA A 410 16.14 -59.07 32.17
CA ALA A 410 15.67 -59.45 33.50
C ALA A 410 14.42 -60.35 33.45
N GLY A 411 13.46 -60.01 32.58
CA GLY A 411 12.26 -60.81 32.35
C GLY A 411 12.59 -62.21 31.82
N ILE A 412 13.50 -62.33 30.85
CA ILE A 412 13.94 -63.64 30.32
C ILE A 412 14.56 -64.48 31.44
N PHE A 413 15.48 -63.91 32.23
CA PHE A 413 16.04 -64.61 33.38
C PHE A 413 14.98 -65.01 34.41
N GLY A 414 13.95 -64.17 34.61
CA GLY A 414 12.81 -64.49 35.47
C GLY A 414 12.00 -65.68 34.97
N ILE A 415 11.72 -65.77 33.66
CA ILE A 415 11.04 -66.93 33.04
C ILE A 415 11.90 -68.19 33.20
N VAL A 416 13.18 -68.13 32.82
CA VAL A 416 14.09 -69.29 32.95
C VAL A 416 14.19 -69.75 34.41
N ALA A 417 14.27 -68.83 35.36
CA ALA A 417 14.30 -69.16 36.78
C ALA A 417 12.96 -69.74 37.29
N ALA A 418 11.82 -69.27 36.77
CA ALA A 418 10.51 -69.83 37.12
C ALA A 418 10.36 -71.29 36.67
N VAL A 419 10.86 -71.63 35.47
CA VAL A 419 10.83 -72.99 34.92
C VAL A 419 11.81 -73.89 35.67
N ASN A 420 13.09 -73.47 35.78
CA ASN A 420 14.16 -74.31 36.30
C ASN A 420 14.29 -74.27 37.83
N GLY A 421 13.55 -73.37 38.51
CA GLY A 421 13.66 -73.19 39.96
C GLY A 421 14.96 -72.54 40.42
N SER A 422 15.63 -71.78 39.56
CA SER A 422 16.93 -71.16 39.83
C SER A 422 16.82 -69.93 40.74
N LYS A 423 17.89 -69.64 41.51
CA LYS A 423 18.04 -68.38 42.27
C LYS A 423 18.38 -67.17 41.41
N ARG A 424 18.80 -67.38 40.15
CA ARG A 424 19.14 -66.34 39.16
C ARG A 424 17.89 -65.80 38.47
N THR A 425 17.05 -65.10 39.22
CA THR A 425 15.74 -64.59 38.77
C THR A 425 15.80 -63.27 38.00
N GLY A 426 17.00 -62.81 37.60
CA GLY A 426 17.17 -61.48 36.99
C GLY A 426 17.02 -60.29 37.94
N LYS A 427 16.87 -60.53 39.27
CA LYS A 427 16.55 -59.51 40.28
C LYS A 427 17.43 -58.26 40.26
N THR A 428 18.73 -58.39 39.99
CA THR A 428 19.67 -57.25 39.95
C THR A 428 19.40 -56.37 38.72
N LEU A 429 19.22 -56.97 37.55
CA LEU A 429 18.90 -56.25 36.32
C LEU A 429 17.51 -55.62 36.39
N SER A 430 16.54 -56.33 36.98
CA SER A 430 15.20 -55.77 37.22
C SER A 430 15.24 -54.56 38.16
N LEU A 431 16.11 -54.57 39.18
CA LEU A 431 16.28 -53.45 40.11
C LEU A 431 16.92 -52.24 39.42
N ILE A 432 17.96 -52.47 38.62
CA ILE A 432 18.61 -51.40 37.84
C ILE A 432 17.60 -50.80 36.84
N ALA A 433 16.85 -51.64 36.11
CA ALA A 433 15.83 -51.19 35.18
C ALA A 433 14.73 -50.37 35.88
N ALA A 434 14.28 -50.78 37.08
CA ALA A 434 13.29 -50.04 37.86
C ALA A 434 13.82 -48.67 38.33
N ILE A 435 15.06 -48.62 38.84
CA ILE A 435 15.69 -47.36 39.27
C ILE A 435 15.82 -46.40 38.09
N MET A 436 16.29 -46.90 36.94
CA MET A 436 16.43 -46.11 35.72
C MET A 436 15.07 -45.59 35.22
N ALA A 437 14.04 -46.45 35.14
CA ALA A 437 12.71 -46.05 34.69
C ALA A 437 12.08 -44.98 35.60
N VAL A 438 12.23 -45.12 36.92
CA VAL A 438 11.74 -44.11 37.88
C VAL A 438 12.56 -42.82 37.81
N ALA A 439 13.88 -42.89 37.64
CA ALA A 439 14.71 -41.71 37.45
C ALA A 439 14.32 -40.94 36.19
N VAL A 440 14.09 -41.64 35.07
CA VAL A 440 13.59 -41.03 33.83
C VAL A 440 12.20 -40.41 34.04
N LEU A 441 11.30 -41.09 34.76
CA LEU A 441 9.97 -40.55 35.08
C LEU A 441 10.03 -39.27 35.89
N VAL A 442 10.82 -39.26 36.97
CA VAL A 442 10.97 -38.10 37.86
C VAL A 442 11.63 -36.94 37.11
N THR A 443 12.70 -37.20 36.36
CA THR A 443 13.33 -36.18 35.52
C THR A 443 12.32 -35.58 34.55
N GLY A 444 11.53 -36.43 33.88
CA GLY A 444 10.48 -35.97 32.99
C GLY A 444 9.44 -35.07 33.68
N LEU A 445 8.89 -35.50 34.81
CA LEU A 445 7.92 -34.68 35.54
C LEU A 445 8.49 -33.34 36.01
N VAL A 446 9.79 -33.29 36.35
CA VAL A 446 10.47 -32.06 36.78
C VAL A 446 10.77 -31.13 35.60
N THR A 447 11.18 -31.66 34.45
CA THR A 447 11.52 -30.87 33.27
C THR A 447 10.30 -30.47 32.43
N LYS A 448 9.08 -30.91 32.80
CA LYS A 448 7.83 -30.65 32.08
C LYS A 448 7.90 -30.99 30.58
N PHE A 449 8.73 -31.96 30.19
CA PHE A 449 8.92 -32.38 28.79
C PHE A 449 7.64 -32.91 28.10
N HIS A 450 6.52 -33.05 28.79
CA HIS A 450 5.24 -33.49 28.20
C HIS A 450 4.23 -32.34 28.08
N ASP A 451 4.71 -31.10 28.25
CA ASP A 451 3.89 -29.91 28.46
C ASP A 451 4.16 -28.82 27.42
N TYR A 452 4.88 -29.11 26.32
CA TYR A 452 5.16 -28.13 25.27
C TYR A 452 4.04 -28.10 24.23
N VAL A 453 3.68 -26.90 23.79
CA VAL A 453 2.69 -26.66 22.75
C VAL A 453 3.31 -25.81 21.66
N TYR A 454 3.34 -26.35 20.44
CA TYR A 454 3.69 -25.60 19.24
C TYR A 454 2.52 -25.55 18.29
N THR A 455 2.25 -24.36 17.76
CA THR A 455 1.36 -24.20 16.63
C THR A 455 2.03 -24.77 15.38
N ILE A 456 1.46 -25.81 14.78
CA ILE A 456 1.92 -26.40 13.53
C ILE A 456 0.81 -26.41 12.48
N ARG A 457 1.18 -26.63 11.21
CA ARG A 457 0.23 -26.85 10.12
C ARG A 457 0.33 -28.29 9.62
N VAL A 458 -0.82 -28.95 9.54
CA VAL A 458 -0.95 -30.31 9.02
C VAL A 458 -2.02 -30.38 7.93
N ASP A 459 -1.82 -31.27 6.96
CA ASP A 459 -2.82 -31.55 5.92
C ASP A 459 -3.98 -32.42 6.46
N SER A 460 -5.00 -32.66 5.61
CA SER A 460 -6.14 -33.53 5.96
C SER A 460 -5.76 -34.98 6.32
N ALA A 461 -4.54 -35.40 6.00
CA ALA A 461 -3.99 -36.72 6.34
C ALA A 461 -3.10 -36.68 7.59
N GLY A 462 -2.87 -35.51 8.19
CA GLY A 462 -2.05 -35.31 9.39
C GLY A 462 -0.55 -35.16 9.10
N ASN A 463 -0.12 -34.95 7.85
CA ASN A 463 1.29 -34.71 7.53
C ASN A 463 1.63 -33.23 7.72
N TYR A 464 2.84 -32.92 8.22
CA TYR A 464 3.36 -31.57 8.30
C TYR A 464 3.42 -30.92 6.92
N VAL A 465 2.96 -29.67 6.82
CA VAL A 465 2.95 -28.88 5.58
C VAL A 465 3.57 -27.51 5.84
N GLY A 466 4.68 -27.22 5.15
CA GLY A 466 5.30 -25.90 5.16
C GLY A 466 4.53 -24.87 4.30
N GLU A 467 4.90 -23.60 4.39
CA GLU A 467 4.20 -22.47 3.73
C GLU A 467 4.19 -22.51 2.20
N THR A 468 5.02 -23.33 1.54
CA THR A 468 4.95 -23.53 0.08
C THR A 468 3.65 -24.20 -0.39
N ALA A 469 2.80 -24.68 0.52
CA ALA A 469 1.44 -25.13 0.23
C ALA A 469 0.42 -23.97 0.29
N ALA A 470 0.67 -22.83 -0.35
CA ALA A 470 -0.36 -21.81 -0.49
C ALA A 470 -1.56 -22.37 -1.27
N LYS A 471 -2.77 -22.35 -0.65
CA LYS A 471 -4.13 -22.65 -1.20
C LYS A 471 -4.83 -23.97 -0.78
N LEU A 472 -4.64 -24.46 0.43
CA LEU A 472 -5.56 -25.45 1.02
C LEU A 472 -6.00 -24.93 2.41
N ASP A 473 -7.26 -25.14 2.78
CA ASP A 473 -7.78 -24.85 4.12
C ASP A 473 -6.97 -25.67 5.14
N PHE A 474 -6.00 -25.03 5.78
CA PHE A 474 -5.23 -25.63 6.87
C PHE A 474 -5.70 -25.04 8.19
N VAL A 475 -6.04 -25.91 9.13
CA VAL A 475 -6.36 -25.50 10.50
C VAL A 475 -5.06 -25.55 11.29
N PRO A 476 -4.61 -24.46 11.93
CA PRO A 476 -3.51 -24.52 12.87
C PRO A 476 -3.83 -25.57 13.94
N VAL A 477 -2.98 -26.57 14.10
CA VAL A 477 -3.15 -27.59 15.13
C VAL A 477 -2.12 -27.35 16.20
N GLN A 478 -2.58 -27.32 17.45
CA GLN A 478 -1.71 -27.33 18.61
C GLN A 478 -1.24 -28.76 18.83
N GLU A 479 0.02 -29.06 18.46
CA GLU A 479 0.57 -30.40 18.65
C GLU A 479 1.18 -30.54 20.04
N TYR A 480 0.78 -31.62 20.72
CA TYR A 480 1.21 -31.94 22.08
C TYR A 480 2.29 -33.01 22.05
N THR A 481 3.49 -32.65 22.49
CA THR A 481 4.62 -33.57 22.47
C THR A 481 4.73 -34.36 23.77
N GLY A 482 5.07 -35.66 23.68
CA GLY A 482 5.49 -36.45 24.83
C GLY A 482 4.44 -37.24 25.62
N SER A 483 3.16 -37.20 25.24
CA SER A 483 2.09 -37.96 25.91
C SER A 483 2.29 -39.48 25.84
N LEU A 484 2.68 -39.99 24.66
CA LEU A 484 3.02 -41.40 24.43
C LEU A 484 4.23 -41.83 25.28
N HIS A 485 5.25 -40.96 25.36
CA HIS A 485 6.45 -41.22 26.13
C HIS A 485 6.16 -41.29 27.63
N LEU A 486 5.41 -40.33 28.18
CA LEU A 486 5.00 -40.35 29.58
C LEU A 486 4.23 -41.63 29.92
N THR A 487 3.31 -42.03 29.05
CA THR A 487 2.54 -43.27 29.22
C THR A 487 3.46 -44.49 29.23
N ALA A 488 4.41 -44.57 28.30
CA ALA A 488 5.37 -45.66 28.21
C ALA A 488 6.30 -45.74 29.43
N ILE A 489 6.79 -44.60 29.94
CA ILE A 489 7.62 -44.56 31.16
C ILE A 489 6.81 -45.04 32.36
N CYS A 490 5.57 -44.57 32.54
CA CYS A 490 4.70 -44.98 33.65
C CYS A 490 4.45 -46.50 33.63
N VAL A 491 4.12 -47.06 32.46
CA VAL A 491 3.90 -48.50 32.28
C VAL A 491 5.19 -49.30 32.57
N LEU A 492 6.34 -48.85 32.05
CA LEU A 492 7.63 -49.49 32.29
C LEU A 492 8.01 -49.45 33.77
N ALA A 493 7.92 -48.29 34.42
CA ALA A 493 8.26 -48.11 35.82
C ALA A 493 7.40 -49.02 36.72
N GLY A 494 6.08 -49.05 36.49
CA GLY A 494 5.17 -49.95 37.21
C GLY A 494 5.52 -51.42 37.01
N ALA A 495 5.74 -51.85 35.78
CA ALA A 495 6.08 -53.24 35.46
C ALA A 495 7.46 -53.64 36.03
N ALA A 496 8.45 -52.75 35.99
CA ALA A 496 9.79 -52.99 36.52
C ALA A 496 9.78 -53.12 38.05
N ILE A 497 9.02 -52.29 38.76
CA ILE A 497 8.84 -52.40 40.22
C ILE A 497 8.19 -53.74 40.59
N LEU A 498 7.14 -54.15 39.88
CA LEU A 498 6.52 -55.46 40.09
C LEU A 498 7.51 -56.60 39.80
N GLY A 499 8.28 -56.48 38.72
CA GLY A 499 9.37 -57.41 38.36
C GLY A 499 10.38 -57.58 39.49
N VAL A 500 10.82 -56.48 40.12
CA VAL A 500 11.73 -56.51 41.28
C VAL A 500 11.12 -57.30 42.43
N ILE A 501 9.91 -56.95 42.85
CA ILE A 501 9.25 -57.57 44.01
C ILE A 501 9.18 -59.09 43.83
N PHE A 502 8.70 -59.56 42.69
CA PHE A 502 8.53 -60.98 42.44
C PHE A 502 9.85 -61.72 42.17
N ALA A 503 10.83 -61.07 41.54
CA ALA A 503 12.16 -61.64 41.36
C ALA A 503 12.88 -61.88 42.71
N PHE A 504 12.72 -60.98 43.68
CA PHE A 504 13.25 -61.15 45.03
C PHE A 504 12.51 -62.24 45.82
N ILE A 505 11.17 -62.26 45.78
CA ILE A 505 10.36 -63.31 46.42
C ILE A 505 10.74 -64.70 45.90
N ALA A 506 10.89 -64.84 44.57
CA ALA A 506 11.23 -66.10 43.94
C ALA A 506 12.70 -66.50 44.21
N SER A 507 13.64 -65.55 44.23
CA SER A 507 15.05 -65.83 44.56
C SER A 507 15.19 -66.34 46.00
N LYS A 508 14.44 -65.74 46.94
CA LYS A 508 14.37 -66.21 48.33
C LYS A 508 13.78 -67.62 48.40
N ALA A 509 12.64 -67.87 47.75
CA ALA A 509 12.02 -69.19 47.73
C ALA A 509 12.91 -70.27 47.08
N ALA A 510 13.68 -69.92 46.04
CA ALA A 510 14.66 -70.82 45.42
C ALA A 510 15.83 -71.13 46.38
N LYS A 511 16.34 -70.12 47.09
CA LYS A 511 17.38 -70.29 48.12
C LYS A 511 16.90 -71.16 49.28
N ASP A 512 15.68 -70.92 49.76
CA ASP A 512 15.06 -71.71 50.83
C ASP A 512 14.87 -73.17 50.37
N LYS A 513 14.51 -73.40 49.10
CA LYS A 513 14.38 -74.74 48.51
C LYS A 513 15.75 -75.42 48.34
N GLU A 514 16.77 -74.71 47.86
CA GLU A 514 18.15 -75.22 47.74
C GLU A 514 18.70 -75.60 49.12
N ALA A 515 18.47 -74.78 50.14
CA ALA A 515 18.87 -75.07 51.52
C ALA A 515 18.11 -76.29 52.09
N ALA A 516 16.81 -76.42 51.82
CA ALA A 516 16.03 -77.58 52.25
C ALA A 516 16.48 -78.88 51.54
N LEU A 517 16.80 -78.81 50.23
CA LEU A 517 17.34 -79.95 49.47
C LEU A 517 18.75 -80.31 49.92
N ALA A 518 19.61 -79.34 50.21
CA ALA A 518 20.95 -79.58 50.75
C ALA A 518 20.90 -80.16 52.17
N ALA A 519 19.95 -79.72 53.00
CA ALA A 519 19.70 -80.32 54.32
C ALA A 519 19.20 -81.77 54.20
N ALA A 520 18.32 -82.06 53.25
CA ALA A 520 17.85 -83.43 52.97
C ALA A 520 18.95 -84.33 52.38
N ALA A 521 19.81 -83.79 51.50
CA ALA A 521 20.97 -84.51 50.94
C ALA A 521 22.10 -84.73 51.97
N ALA A 522 22.19 -83.92 53.02
CA ALA A 522 23.11 -84.16 54.12
C ALA A 522 22.66 -85.30 55.05
N GLU A 523 21.39 -85.71 54.98
CA GLU A 523 20.85 -86.88 55.69
C GLU A 523 20.96 -88.19 54.90
N ASP A 524 21.30 -88.15 53.60
CA ASP A 524 21.44 -89.31 52.71
C ASP A 524 22.69 -89.13 51.82
N ASN A 525 23.82 -89.74 52.19
CA ASN A 525 25.03 -89.76 51.37
C ASN A 525 24.95 -90.86 50.29
N ASP A 526 24.75 -90.50 49.01
CA ASP A 526 25.51 -91.09 47.89
C ASP A 526 25.37 -90.26 46.58
N GLU A 527 26.33 -90.46 45.68
CA GLU A 527 26.86 -89.57 44.62
C GLU A 527 25.97 -89.12 43.43
N ASP A 528 26.43 -88.00 42.83
CA ASP A 528 26.38 -87.57 41.42
C ASP A 528 25.36 -86.46 41.00
N VAL A 529 25.90 -85.27 40.70
CA VAL A 529 25.18 -84.08 40.20
C VAL A 529 25.90 -83.51 38.97
N GLY A 530 25.34 -83.77 37.79
CA GLY A 530 25.68 -83.06 36.56
C GLY A 530 24.95 -81.72 36.46
N TYR A 531 25.68 -80.60 36.57
CA TYR A 531 25.20 -79.25 36.25
C TYR A 531 26.04 -78.72 35.07
N THR A 532 25.45 -78.59 33.88
CA THR A 532 26.20 -78.17 32.68
C THR A 532 26.21 -76.63 32.53
N PRO A 533 27.41 -75.98 32.42
CA PRO A 533 27.58 -74.54 32.25
C PRO A 533 27.21 -73.97 30.86
N GLU A 534 26.87 -74.84 29.89
CA GLU A 534 26.84 -74.49 28.46
C GLU A 534 25.64 -73.61 28.05
N ALA A 535 24.50 -73.69 28.74
CA ALA A 535 23.33 -72.86 28.44
C ALA A 535 23.49 -71.39 28.90
N TYR A 536 24.39 -71.13 29.87
CA TYR A 536 24.64 -69.80 30.42
C TYR A 536 25.62 -69.00 29.55
N ALA A 537 26.60 -69.66 28.95
CA ALA A 537 27.56 -69.06 28.02
C ALA A 537 26.87 -68.62 26.71
N ALA A 538 25.90 -69.40 26.21
CA ALA A 538 25.15 -69.05 24.99
C ALA A 538 24.26 -67.81 25.16
N ALA A 539 23.63 -67.63 26.33
CA ALA A 539 22.80 -66.46 26.62
C ALA A 539 23.63 -65.18 26.88
N TYR A 540 24.82 -65.32 27.47
CA TYR A 540 25.74 -64.21 27.67
C TYR A 540 26.40 -63.76 26.34
N ALA A 541 26.78 -64.72 25.49
CA ALA A 541 27.31 -64.44 24.15
C ALA A 541 26.25 -63.80 23.22
N ALA A 542 24.98 -64.20 23.33
CA ALA A 542 23.88 -63.56 22.58
C ALA A 542 23.60 -62.13 23.08
N ALA A 543 23.75 -61.87 24.37
CA ALA A 543 23.62 -60.53 24.95
C ALA A 543 24.80 -59.62 24.56
N GLU A 544 26.04 -60.12 24.57
CA GLU A 544 27.21 -59.38 24.07
C GLU A 544 27.12 -59.10 22.57
N ALA A 545 26.64 -60.05 21.77
CA ALA A 545 26.42 -59.85 20.33
C ALA A 545 25.33 -58.80 20.03
N ALA A 546 24.26 -58.75 20.82
CA ALA A 546 23.20 -57.74 20.69
C ALA A 546 23.68 -56.33 21.13
N ILE A 547 24.52 -56.25 22.16
CA ILE A 547 25.15 -54.99 22.61
C ILE A 547 26.17 -54.49 21.56
N ALA A 548 26.96 -55.38 20.97
CA ALA A 548 27.90 -55.04 19.89
C ALA A 548 27.17 -54.62 18.60
N ALA A 549 26.05 -55.27 18.25
CA ALA A 549 25.22 -54.88 17.11
C ALA A 549 24.57 -53.49 17.30
N ALA A 550 24.04 -53.21 18.49
CA ALA A 550 23.48 -51.89 18.82
C ALA A 550 24.55 -50.78 18.88
N ALA A 551 25.78 -51.10 19.30
CA ALA A 551 26.91 -50.17 19.26
C ALA A 551 27.40 -49.91 17.82
N ALA A 552 27.37 -50.93 16.95
CA ALA A 552 27.72 -50.81 15.53
C ALA A 552 26.67 -50.00 14.74
N GLU A 553 25.38 -50.17 15.04
CA GLU A 553 24.29 -49.39 14.44
C GLU A 553 24.35 -47.91 14.87
N LYS A 554 24.72 -47.66 16.13
CA LYS A 554 25.00 -46.30 16.65
C LYS A 554 26.23 -45.65 16.02
N ALA A 555 27.28 -46.43 15.72
CA ALA A 555 28.46 -45.96 15.01
C ALA A 555 28.18 -45.69 13.52
N ALA A 556 27.34 -46.52 12.89
CA ALA A 556 26.89 -46.32 11.52
C ALA A 556 26.01 -45.05 11.36
N ALA A 557 25.10 -44.80 12.31
CA ALA A 557 24.30 -43.58 12.35
C ALA A 557 25.16 -42.31 12.55
N ALA A 558 26.19 -42.37 13.42
CA ALA A 558 27.14 -41.27 13.60
C ALA A 558 28.03 -41.03 12.37
N SER A 559 28.42 -42.08 11.63
CA SER A 559 29.19 -41.95 10.39
C SER A 559 28.36 -41.46 9.19
N ALA A 560 27.06 -41.74 9.16
CA ALA A 560 26.15 -41.21 8.14
C ALA A 560 25.92 -39.69 8.35
N GLN A 561 25.84 -39.24 9.61
CA GLN A 561 25.77 -37.82 9.97
C GLN A 561 27.06 -37.05 9.60
N ALA A 562 28.25 -37.66 9.78
CA ALA A 562 29.53 -37.04 9.42
C ALA A 562 29.81 -37.03 7.90
N ALA A 563 29.26 -37.99 7.15
CA ALA A 563 29.41 -38.04 5.69
C ALA A 563 28.54 -36.96 5.00
N ASP A 564 27.36 -36.67 5.54
CA ASP A 564 26.46 -35.63 5.02
C ASP A 564 27.02 -34.20 5.24
N GLU A 565 27.71 -33.98 6.36
CA GLU A 565 28.46 -32.72 6.60
C GLU A 565 29.64 -32.51 5.63
N THR A 566 30.31 -33.58 5.17
CA THR A 566 31.44 -33.45 4.21
C THR A 566 31.04 -33.30 2.74
N VAL A 567 29.79 -33.61 2.38
CA VAL A 567 29.30 -33.46 0.99
C VAL A 567 28.84 -32.02 0.71
N ILE A 568 28.58 -31.21 1.74
CA ILE A 568 28.14 -29.81 1.59
C ILE A 568 29.31 -28.83 1.41
N GLU A 569 30.56 -29.20 1.76
CA GLU A 569 31.75 -28.32 1.60
C GLU A 569 32.51 -28.48 0.25
N ALA A 570 32.01 -29.26 -0.71
CA ALA A 570 32.70 -29.47 -1.99
C ALA A 570 31.80 -29.26 -3.22
N GLU A 571 31.25 -28.06 -3.39
CA GLU A 571 30.68 -27.63 -4.67
C GLU A 571 31.36 -26.34 -5.16
N GLN A 572 32.34 -26.50 -6.06
CA GLN A 572 32.92 -25.44 -6.88
C GLN A 572 32.01 -25.15 -8.09
N PRO A 573 32.04 -23.92 -8.66
CA PRO A 573 31.01 -23.43 -9.57
C PRO A 573 31.08 -24.09 -10.96
N ALA A 574 29.90 -24.24 -11.58
CA ALA A 574 29.71 -24.79 -12.92
C ALA A 574 30.41 -23.96 -14.02
N PRO A 575 31.06 -24.59 -15.02
CA PRO A 575 31.52 -23.90 -16.22
C PRO A 575 30.43 -23.85 -17.31
N GLU A 576 30.41 -22.72 -18.01
CA GLU A 576 29.65 -22.43 -19.22
C GLU A 576 29.84 -23.51 -20.30
N ALA A 577 28.74 -23.94 -20.93
CA ALA A 577 28.77 -24.74 -22.15
C ALA A 577 28.15 -23.94 -23.30
N SER A 578 28.98 -23.71 -24.30
CA SER A 578 28.69 -23.12 -25.59
C SER A 578 27.80 -24.03 -26.45
N ASP A 579 26.68 -23.51 -26.93
CA ASP A 579 25.95 -24.07 -28.07
C ASP A 579 26.10 -23.12 -29.26
N ASP A 580 26.96 -23.52 -30.19
CA ASP A 580 27.10 -22.94 -31.52
C ASP A 580 26.63 -23.99 -32.53
N GLU A 581 25.39 -23.88 -32.99
CA GLU A 581 24.94 -24.54 -34.22
C GLU A 581 23.98 -23.64 -35.00
N THR A 582 24.58 -22.83 -35.87
CA THR A 582 24.21 -22.57 -37.27
C THR A 582 22.72 -22.65 -37.68
N VAL A 583 22.15 -21.49 -37.98
CA VAL A 583 21.02 -21.35 -38.92
C VAL A 583 21.54 -20.73 -40.22
N LYS A 584 21.34 -21.45 -41.33
CA LYS A 584 21.40 -20.94 -42.70
C LYS A 584 20.02 -20.44 -43.13
N GLU A 585 20.06 -19.30 -43.82
CA GLU A 585 19.04 -18.62 -44.65
C GLU A 585 17.81 -18.00 -43.98
#